data_AF-A0A0B7MM75-F1
#
_entry.id   AF-A0A0B7MM75-F1
#
_cell.length_a   1.000
_cell.length_b   1.000
_cell.length_c   1.000
_cell.angle_alpha   90.00
_cell.angle_beta   90.00
_cell.angle_gamma   90.00
#
_symmetry.space_group_name_H-M   'P 1'
#
loop_
_entity.id
_entity.type
_entity.pdbx_description
1 polymer ?
#
loop_
_entity_poly.entity_id
_entity_poly.type
_entity_poly.pdbx_seq_one_letter_code
_entity_poly.pdbx_strand_id
1 'polypeptide(L)'
;METKLTRIAEKARENPKLKFTTLVHLINEETLMAAHMGMPERKASGVDGVSKAEYEESLEANVKDLVARMKRQAYKPQAVRRVYIPKPGSNKMRPLGIPAYEDKLVQVTMARILNAIYEQDFLGCSYGFRPGRGCHDALKALNAIIENRPINYIVDADIKGFFDNVDHKWMMECLKLRIRQTQTSLRLIARFLKAGIRRGRSKLRYTRRDTARGSSVTDTGKCLPALRTGRVVLQHSAEALQRRSPHGQICR
;
A
#
# COMPACT_ATOMS: atom_id res chain seq x y z
N MET A 1 14.87 12.66 -10.87
CA MET A 1 14.32 11.58 -10.00
C MET A 1 13.64 10.46 -10.80
N GLU A 2 12.81 10.80 -11.80
CA GLU A 2 12.14 9.86 -12.70
C GLU A 2 13.11 8.84 -13.32
N THR A 3 14.28 9.32 -13.75
CA THR A 3 15.37 8.50 -14.31
C THR A 3 15.86 7.36 -13.40
N LYS A 4 15.85 7.51 -12.06
CA LYS A 4 16.28 6.44 -11.14
C LYS A 4 15.21 5.36 -10.99
N LEU A 5 13.93 5.75 -10.94
CA LEU A 5 12.82 4.79 -10.86
C LEU A 5 12.64 4.03 -12.18
N THR A 6 12.81 4.70 -13.32
CA THR A 6 12.79 4.05 -14.64
C THR A 6 13.87 2.98 -14.75
N ARG A 7 15.12 3.27 -14.33
CA ARG A 7 16.20 2.28 -14.28
C ARG A 7 15.90 1.09 -13.38
N ILE A 8 15.17 1.29 -12.29
CA ILE A 8 14.74 0.19 -11.40
C ILE A 8 13.71 -0.67 -12.10
N ALA A 9 12.75 -0.05 -12.79
CA ALA A 9 11.72 -0.76 -13.56
C ALA A 9 12.34 -1.57 -14.72
N GLU A 10 13.30 -1.00 -15.45
CA GLU A 10 14.06 -1.70 -16.50
C GLU A 10 14.77 -2.92 -15.94
N LYS A 11 15.54 -2.76 -14.86
CA LYS A 11 16.21 -3.88 -14.20
C LYS A 11 15.25 -4.95 -13.67
N ALA A 12 14.09 -4.54 -13.14
CA ALA A 12 13.08 -5.47 -12.65
C ALA A 12 12.46 -6.30 -13.78
N ARG A 13 12.31 -5.70 -14.97
CA ARG A 13 11.81 -6.34 -16.19
C ARG A 13 12.83 -7.30 -16.79
N GLU A 14 14.07 -6.86 -16.93
CA GLU A 14 15.16 -7.68 -17.51
C GLU A 14 15.51 -8.87 -16.62
N ASN A 15 15.43 -8.71 -15.29
CA ASN A 15 15.83 -9.74 -14.34
C ASN A 15 14.68 -10.10 -13.37
N PRO A 16 13.80 -11.05 -13.73
CA PRO A 16 12.65 -11.43 -12.90
C PRO A 16 12.99 -12.01 -11.53
N LYS A 17 14.21 -12.56 -11.36
CA LYS A 17 14.67 -13.14 -10.09
C LYS A 17 15.53 -12.18 -9.26
N LEU A 18 15.80 -10.97 -9.75
CA LEU A 18 16.61 -9.99 -9.06
C LEU A 18 15.94 -9.53 -7.76
N LYS A 19 16.71 -9.56 -6.67
CA LYS A 19 16.31 -9.01 -5.37
C LYS A 19 16.96 -7.66 -5.13
N PHE A 20 16.15 -6.63 -5.02
CA PHE A 20 16.58 -5.27 -4.74
C PHE A 20 17.02 -5.14 -3.27
N THR A 21 18.14 -4.45 -3.07
CA THR A 21 18.76 -4.29 -1.75
C THR A 21 18.64 -2.86 -1.29
N THR A 22 19.12 -1.91 -2.07
CA THR A 22 19.23 -0.52 -1.64
C THR A 22 17.96 0.22 -2.07
N LEU A 23 16.88 0.21 -1.29
CA LEU A 23 15.65 0.94 -1.67
C LEU A 23 15.42 2.22 -0.83
N VAL A 24 15.87 2.23 0.43
CA VAL A 24 15.61 3.38 1.34
C VAL A 24 16.35 4.64 0.92
N HIS A 25 17.51 4.52 0.25
CA HIS A 25 18.25 5.67 -0.27
C HIS A 25 17.49 6.46 -1.35
N LEU A 26 16.45 5.86 -1.94
CA LEU A 26 15.54 6.53 -2.87
C LEU A 26 14.49 7.37 -2.15
N ILE A 27 14.42 7.31 -0.82
CA ILE A 27 13.63 8.23 0.01
C ILE A 27 14.59 9.33 0.47
N ASN A 28 14.65 10.40 -0.31
CA ASN A 28 15.48 11.57 -0.09
C ASN A 28 14.63 12.85 -0.11
N GLU A 29 15.27 13.99 0.10
CA GLU A 29 14.61 15.30 0.21
C GLU A 29 13.79 15.61 -1.06
N GLU A 30 14.39 15.47 -2.24
CA GLU A 30 13.71 15.66 -3.53
C GLU A 30 12.46 14.79 -3.65
N THR A 31 12.56 13.50 -3.31
CA THR A 31 11.46 12.52 -3.45
C THR A 31 10.30 12.80 -2.50
N LEU A 32 10.60 13.32 -1.31
CA LEU A 32 9.61 13.69 -0.31
C LEU A 32 8.95 15.03 -0.67
N MET A 33 9.72 16.00 -1.19
CA MET A 33 9.17 17.25 -1.74
C MET A 33 8.24 16.96 -2.93
N ALA A 34 8.65 16.10 -3.87
CA ALA A 34 7.80 15.69 -4.98
C ALA A 34 6.55 14.90 -4.53
N ALA A 35 6.63 14.18 -3.40
CA ALA A 35 5.46 13.55 -2.80
C ALA A 35 4.51 14.59 -2.17
N HIS A 36 5.06 15.61 -1.51
CA HIS A 36 4.31 16.72 -0.93
C HIS A 36 3.55 17.51 -2.01
N MET A 37 4.23 17.89 -3.09
CA MET A 37 3.61 18.61 -4.21
C MET A 37 2.47 17.80 -4.85
N GLY A 38 2.64 16.49 -5.00
CA GLY A 38 1.60 15.59 -5.52
C GLY A 38 0.48 15.24 -4.53
N MET A 39 0.53 15.74 -3.28
CA MET A 39 -0.55 15.52 -2.32
C MET A 39 -1.67 16.55 -2.49
N PRO A 40 -2.95 16.12 -2.45
CA PRO A 40 -4.08 17.03 -2.53
C PRO A 40 -4.12 17.95 -1.31
N GLU A 41 -4.53 19.21 -1.52
CA GLU A 41 -4.57 20.26 -0.51
C GLU A 41 -5.44 19.90 0.70
N ARG A 42 -6.66 19.44 0.44
CA ARG A 42 -7.67 19.18 1.49
C ARG A 42 -7.71 17.71 1.91
N LYS A 43 -6.61 17.22 2.48
CA LYS A 43 -6.54 15.89 3.09
C LYS A 43 -6.72 15.98 4.61
N ALA A 44 -7.56 15.12 5.17
CA ALA A 44 -7.77 15.05 6.62
C ALA A 44 -6.45 14.77 7.36
N SER A 45 -6.22 15.51 8.45
CA SER A 45 -5.02 15.39 9.28
C SER A 45 -5.00 14.10 10.09
N GLY A 46 -3.79 13.63 10.41
CA GLY A 46 -3.55 12.40 11.16
C GLY A 46 -3.76 12.60 12.66
N VAL A 47 -3.04 11.80 13.46
CA VAL A 47 -3.00 11.94 14.92
C VAL A 47 -2.23 13.18 15.41
N ASP A 48 -1.37 13.70 14.54
CA ASP A 48 -0.52 14.87 14.67
C ASP A 48 -1.30 16.19 14.50
N GLY A 49 -2.45 16.15 13.83
CA GLY A 49 -3.24 17.37 13.54
C GLY A 49 -2.69 18.20 12.38
N VAL A 50 -1.44 17.98 11.99
CA VAL A 50 -0.73 18.74 10.96
C VAL A 50 -1.41 18.63 9.58
N SER A 51 -1.79 19.78 9.03
CA SER A 51 -2.33 19.91 7.67
C SER A 51 -1.22 20.03 6.61
N LYS A 52 -1.57 19.93 5.32
CA LYS A 52 -0.60 20.16 4.24
C LYS A 52 -0.04 21.58 4.30
N ALA A 53 -0.90 22.58 4.48
CA ALA A 53 -0.53 23.99 4.51
C ALA A 53 0.42 24.30 5.67
N GLU A 54 0.08 23.84 6.89
CA GLU A 54 0.96 23.99 8.06
C GLU A 54 2.34 23.33 7.85
N TYR A 55 2.38 22.14 7.24
CA TYR A 55 3.65 21.48 6.95
C TYR A 55 4.47 22.21 5.89
N GLU A 56 3.81 22.92 4.97
CA GLU A 56 4.39 23.64 3.84
C GLU A 56 5.11 24.93 4.29
N GLU A 57 4.68 25.55 5.39
CA GLU A 57 5.30 26.77 5.97
C GLU A 57 6.80 26.61 6.25
N SER A 58 7.25 25.40 6.56
CA SER A 58 8.67 25.07 6.80
C SER A 58 9.08 23.81 6.06
N LEU A 59 8.60 23.65 4.81
CA LEU A 59 8.73 22.42 4.02
C LEU A 59 10.17 21.87 3.98
N GLU A 60 11.14 22.71 3.63
CA GLU A 60 12.54 22.27 3.47
C GLU A 60 13.15 21.77 4.78
N ALA A 61 12.96 22.53 5.86
CA ALA A 61 13.46 22.16 7.19
C ALA A 61 12.80 20.86 7.69
N ASN A 62 11.49 20.74 7.53
CA ASN A 62 10.72 19.55 7.93
C ASN A 62 11.18 18.31 7.16
N VAL A 63 11.35 18.42 5.84
CA VAL A 63 11.81 17.31 4.99
C VAL A 63 13.25 16.92 5.31
N LYS A 64 14.14 17.89 5.54
CA LYS A 64 15.54 17.64 5.90
C LYS A 64 15.66 16.91 7.24
N ASP A 65 14.91 17.33 8.26
CA ASP A 65 14.85 16.63 9.55
C ASP A 65 14.29 15.20 9.40
N LEU A 66 13.20 15.03 8.63
CA LEU A 66 12.61 13.72 8.36
C LEU A 66 13.62 12.76 7.72
N VAL A 67 14.36 13.21 6.70
CA VAL A 67 15.40 12.41 6.05
C VAL A 67 16.53 12.08 7.03
N ALA A 68 16.96 13.03 7.86
CA ALA A 68 17.97 12.79 8.90
C ALA A 68 17.50 11.72 9.91
N ARG A 69 16.25 11.82 10.38
CA ARG A 69 15.61 10.81 11.26
C ARG A 69 15.54 9.43 10.62
N MET A 70 15.24 9.36 9.33
CA MET A 70 15.20 8.09 8.58
C MET A 70 16.59 7.47 8.43
N LYS A 71 17.61 8.28 8.08
CA LYS A 71 19.01 7.83 7.93
C LYS A 71 19.57 7.24 9.22
N ARG A 72 19.32 7.89 10.37
CA ARG A 72 19.74 7.40 11.70
C ARG A 72 18.82 6.33 12.31
N GLN A 73 17.84 5.83 11.55
CA GLN A 73 16.83 4.85 12.00
C GLN A 73 15.96 5.31 13.20
N ALA A 74 15.95 6.60 13.54
CA ALA A 74 15.14 7.16 14.63
C ALA A 74 13.68 7.42 14.24
N TYR A 75 13.39 7.55 12.95
CA TYR A 75 12.01 7.72 12.46
C TYR A 75 11.12 6.56 12.94
N LYS A 76 9.98 6.87 13.57
CA LYS A 76 8.97 5.88 13.99
C LYS A 76 7.60 6.29 13.45
N PRO A 77 6.92 5.43 12.66
CA PRO A 77 5.55 5.70 12.23
C PRO A 77 4.64 5.96 13.42
N GLN A 78 3.76 6.94 13.29
CA GLN A 78 2.79 7.27 14.32
C GLN A 78 1.57 6.35 14.24
N ALA A 79 0.78 6.34 15.31
CA ALA A 79 -0.49 5.62 15.31
C ALA A 79 -1.45 6.22 14.27
N VAL A 80 -2.26 5.38 13.65
CA VAL A 80 -3.22 5.81 12.63
C VAL A 80 -4.51 6.29 13.31
N ARG A 81 -5.01 7.48 12.94
CA ARG A 81 -6.25 8.05 13.48
C ARG A 81 -7.47 7.36 12.89
N ARG A 82 -8.36 6.81 13.72
CA ARG A 82 -9.60 6.18 13.24
C ARG A 82 -10.72 7.21 13.05
N VAL A 83 -11.35 7.21 11.88
CA VAL A 83 -12.56 7.99 11.54
C VAL A 83 -13.60 7.02 10.98
N TYR A 84 -14.89 7.31 11.11
CA TYR A 84 -15.96 6.47 10.56
C TYR A 84 -16.72 7.26 9.49
N ILE A 85 -16.90 6.67 8.31
CA ILE A 85 -17.68 7.24 7.21
C ILE A 85 -18.85 6.31 6.89
N PRO A 86 -20.07 6.83 6.67
CA PRO A 86 -21.20 6.00 6.26
C PRO A 86 -20.93 5.30 4.92
N LYS A 87 -21.35 4.05 4.80
CA LYS A 87 -21.38 3.38 3.49
C LYS A 87 -22.56 3.92 2.69
N PRO A 88 -22.37 4.32 1.42
CA PRO A 88 -23.49 4.68 0.55
C PRO A 88 -24.54 3.57 0.53
N GLY A 89 -25.80 3.91 0.74
CA GLY A 89 -26.92 2.96 0.72
C GLY A 89 -26.96 1.95 1.88
N SER A 90 -26.24 2.18 2.99
CA SER A 90 -26.26 1.27 4.14
C SER A 90 -26.07 1.99 5.48
N ASN A 91 -26.74 1.51 6.53
CA ASN A 91 -26.54 1.97 7.92
C ASN A 91 -25.19 1.55 8.52
N LYS A 92 -24.34 0.85 7.76
CA LYS A 92 -23.03 0.38 8.21
C LYS A 92 -21.97 1.47 8.02
N MET A 93 -21.15 1.68 9.04
CA MET A 93 -19.98 2.57 8.96
C MET A 93 -18.76 1.84 8.40
N ARG A 94 -18.05 2.50 7.48
CA ARG A 94 -16.70 2.15 7.02
C ARG A 94 -15.71 2.97 7.83
N PRO A 95 -15.03 2.39 8.83
CA PRO A 95 -13.92 3.08 9.42
C PRO A 95 -12.77 3.33 8.44
N LEU A 96 -12.08 4.45 8.57
CA LEU A 96 -10.88 4.83 7.86
C LEU A 96 -9.76 5.05 8.86
N GLY A 97 -8.55 4.63 8.51
CA GLY A 97 -7.36 4.98 9.26
C GLY A 97 -6.61 6.10 8.55
N ILE A 98 -6.45 7.27 9.17
CA ILE A 98 -5.73 8.43 8.62
C ILE A 98 -4.36 8.55 9.31
N PRO A 99 -3.24 8.31 8.62
CA PRO A 99 -1.91 8.44 9.20
C PRO A 99 -1.48 9.91 9.37
N ALA A 100 -0.41 10.11 10.13
CA ALA A 100 0.28 11.39 10.27
C ALA A 100 0.78 11.90 8.91
N TYR A 101 1.03 13.21 8.82
CA TYR A 101 1.39 13.83 7.55
C TYR A 101 2.72 13.30 6.98
N GLU A 102 3.77 13.27 7.80
CA GLU A 102 5.07 12.69 7.42
C GLU A 102 4.94 11.22 6.99
N ASP A 103 4.13 10.44 7.71
CA ASP A 103 3.86 9.04 7.38
C ASP A 103 3.22 8.91 5.99
N LYS A 104 2.34 9.84 5.60
CA LYS A 104 1.77 9.87 4.24
C LYS A 104 2.87 10.08 3.20
N LEU A 105 3.76 11.05 3.41
CA LEU A 105 4.86 11.34 2.48
C LEU A 105 5.74 10.11 2.28
N VAL A 106 6.22 9.52 3.38
CA VAL A 106 7.08 8.33 3.35
C VAL A 106 6.38 7.15 2.68
N GLN A 107 5.09 6.95 2.96
CA GLN A 107 4.31 5.89 2.32
C GLN A 107 4.09 6.13 0.83
N VAL A 108 3.78 7.37 0.39
CA VAL A 108 3.64 7.72 -1.04
C VAL A 108 4.93 7.43 -1.78
N THR A 109 6.07 7.88 -1.25
CA THR A 109 7.37 7.67 -1.87
C THR A 109 7.73 6.19 -1.91
N MET A 110 7.52 5.46 -0.81
CA MET A 110 7.72 4.00 -0.78
C MET A 110 6.83 3.30 -1.82
N ALA A 111 5.58 3.71 -1.95
CA ALA A 111 4.66 3.14 -2.92
C ALA A 111 5.14 3.31 -4.36
N ARG A 112 5.64 4.50 -4.69
CA ARG A 112 6.24 4.78 -6.01
C ARG A 112 7.43 3.85 -6.31
N ILE A 113 8.32 3.67 -5.34
CA ILE A 113 9.49 2.79 -5.47
C ILE A 113 9.06 1.33 -5.67
N LEU A 114 8.13 0.85 -4.84
CA LEU A 114 7.66 -0.52 -4.92
C LEU A 114 6.88 -0.77 -6.22
N ASN A 115 6.07 0.19 -6.69
CA ASN A 115 5.37 0.09 -7.96
C ASN A 115 6.35 -0.05 -9.13
N ALA A 116 7.46 0.69 -9.14
CA ALA A 116 8.47 0.56 -10.20
C ALA A 116 9.01 -0.87 -10.33
N ILE A 117 9.12 -1.60 -9.20
CA ILE A 117 9.57 -2.99 -9.18
C ILE A 117 8.45 -3.94 -9.60
N TYR A 118 7.33 -3.93 -8.87
CA TYR A 118 6.29 -4.93 -9.00
C TYR A 118 5.39 -4.73 -10.22
N GLU A 119 5.35 -3.53 -10.81
CA GLU A 119 4.55 -3.32 -12.03
C GLU A 119 4.96 -4.25 -13.17
N GLN A 120 6.22 -4.69 -13.19
CA GLN A 120 6.75 -5.62 -14.19
C GLN A 120 6.31 -7.07 -13.95
N ASP A 121 5.75 -7.38 -12.78
CA ASP A 121 5.34 -8.72 -12.37
C ASP A 121 3.82 -8.96 -12.49
N PHE A 122 3.02 -7.89 -12.56
CA PHE A 122 1.56 -8.05 -12.62
C PHE A 122 1.09 -8.69 -13.91
N LEU A 123 0.11 -9.59 -13.75
CA LEU A 123 -0.61 -10.16 -14.87
C LEU A 123 -1.33 -9.08 -15.68
N GLY A 124 -1.46 -9.32 -16.99
CA GLY A 124 -2.17 -8.43 -17.91
C GLY A 124 -3.64 -8.24 -17.57
N CYS A 125 -4.26 -9.21 -16.88
CA CYS A 125 -5.65 -9.18 -16.44
C CYS A 125 -5.88 -8.50 -15.08
N SER A 126 -4.82 -8.00 -14.42
CA SER A 126 -4.96 -7.22 -13.19
C SER A 126 -5.11 -5.73 -13.51
N TYR A 127 -6.18 -5.10 -13.06
CA TYR A 127 -6.47 -3.68 -13.36
C TYR A 127 -6.54 -2.79 -12.11
N GLY A 128 -6.78 -3.38 -10.94
CA GLY A 128 -6.99 -2.64 -9.70
C GLY A 128 -5.72 -1.94 -9.21
N PHE A 129 -5.83 -0.65 -8.88
CA PHE A 129 -4.79 0.13 -8.17
C PHE A 129 -3.43 0.23 -8.88
N ARG A 130 -3.41 0.04 -10.20
CA ARG A 130 -2.21 0.15 -11.04
C ARG A 130 -2.15 1.50 -11.75
N PRO A 131 -0.96 2.10 -11.89
CA PRO A 131 -0.82 3.31 -12.69
C PRO A 131 -1.15 3.03 -14.16
N GLY A 132 -1.95 3.90 -14.80
CA GLY A 132 -2.31 3.77 -16.21
C GLY A 132 -3.31 2.65 -16.53
N ARG A 133 -3.94 2.02 -15.52
CA ARG A 133 -5.01 1.03 -15.70
C ARG A 133 -6.18 1.34 -14.78
N GLY A 134 -7.40 1.23 -15.30
CA GLY A 134 -8.62 1.56 -14.57
C GLY A 134 -9.76 0.56 -14.75
N CYS A 135 -10.90 0.86 -14.12
CA CYS A 135 -12.11 0.04 -14.22
C CYS A 135 -12.62 -0.08 -15.67
N HIS A 136 -12.50 0.99 -16.46
CA HIS A 136 -12.90 0.97 -17.86
C HIS A 136 -12.05 0.01 -18.70
N ASP A 137 -10.76 -0.15 -18.39
CA ASP A 137 -9.90 -1.11 -19.10
C ASP A 137 -10.27 -2.55 -18.77
N ALA A 138 -10.65 -2.81 -17.51
CA ALA A 138 -11.16 -4.11 -17.09
C ALA A 138 -12.46 -4.46 -17.81
N LEU A 139 -13.40 -3.51 -17.92
CA LEU A 139 -14.66 -3.69 -18.64
C LEU A 139 -14.43 -3.92 -20.14
N LYS A 140 -13.54 -3.14 -20.77
CA LYS A 140 -13.16 -3.34 -22.17
C LYS A 140 -12.61 -4.75 -22.42
N ALA A 141 -11.71 -5.22 -21.55
CA ALA A 141 -11.15 -6.56 -21.66
C ALA A 141 -12.20 -7.65 -21.45
N LEU A 142 -13.10 -7.47 -20.48
CA LEU A 142 -14.22 -8.39 -20.24
C LEU A 142 -15.16 -8.46 -21.44
N ASN A 143 -15.57 -7.31 -22.00
CA ASN A 143 -16.42 -7.24 -23.18
C ASN A 143 -15.77 -7.96 -24.37
N ALA A 144 -14.51 -7.67 -24.66
CA ALA A 144 -13.78 -8.34 -25.74
C ALA A 144 -13.70 -9.86 -25.55
N ILE A 145 -13.60 -10.35 -24.31
CA ILE A 145 -13.58 -11.79 -24.02
C ILE A 145 -14.97 -12.42 -24.27
N ILE A 146 -16.05 -11.75 -23.85
CA ILE A 146 -17.42 -12.23 -24.00
C ILE A 146 -17.86 -12.20 -25.47
N GLU A 147 -17.52 -11.14 -26.21
CA GLU A 147 -17.92 -10.99 -27.62
C GLU A 147 -17.21 -11.98 -28.55
N ASN A 148 -15.95 -12.32 -28.27
CA ASN A 148 -15.14 -13.15 -29.16
C ASN A 148 -15.12 -14.64 -28.79
N ARG A 149 -15.75 -15.05 -27.68
CA ARG A 149 -15.74 -16.44 -27.22
C ARG A 149 -17.12 -16.87 -26.73
N PRO A 150 -17.55 -18.12 -26.98
CA PRO A 150 -18.81 -18.63 -26.44
C PRO A 150 -18.67 -18.88 -24.93
N ILE A 151 -19.00 -17.86 -24.13
CA ILE A 151 -18.97 -17.91 -22.67
C ILE A 151 -20.42 -17.93 -22.15
N ASN A 152 -20.79 -19.03 -21.50
CA ASN A 152 -22.15 -19.21 -20.98
C ASN A 152 -22.30 -18.79 -19.51
N TYR A 153 -21.20 -18.73 -18.76
CA TYR A 153 -21.22 -18.49 -17.31
C TYR A 153 -20.11 -17.53 -16.89
N ILE A 154 -20.45 -16.60 -16.00
CA ILE A 154 -19.51 -15.67 -15.36
C ILE A 154 -19.52 -15.96 -13.86
N VAL A 155 -18.35 -16.19 -13.29
CA VAL A 155 -18.18 -16.38 -11.84
C VAL A 155 -17.76 -15.06 -11.23
N ASP A 156 -18.66 -14.45 -10.45
CA ASP A 156 -18.34 -13.28 -9.64
C ASP A 156 -17.90 -13.72 -8.23
N ALA A 157 -16.73 -13.25 -7.80
CA ALA A 157 -16.13 -13.63 -6.53
C ALA A 157 -15.53 -12.41 -5.83
N ASP A 158 -15.94 -12.16 -4.58
CA ASP A 158 -15.44 -11.08 -3.73
C ASP A 158 -14.89 -11.62 -2.41
N ILE A 159 -13.79 -11.03 -1.94
CA ILE A 159 -13.16 -11.41 -0.66
C ILE A 159 -13.68 -10.51 0.45
N LYS A 160 -14.52 -11.10 1.31
CA LYS A 160 -15.10 -10.40 2.47
C LYS A 160 -14.01 -9.86 3.40
N GLY A 161 -13.97 -8.52 3.51
CA GLY A 161 -13.08 -7.85 4.44
C GLY A 161 -11.60 -8.08 4.15
N PHE A 162 -11.22 -8.17 2.86
CA PHE A 162 -9.86 -8.44 2.40
C PHE A 162 -8.78 -7.77 3.27
N PHE A 163 -8.87 -6.44 3.46
CA PHE A 163 -7.89 -5.66 4.21
C PHE A 163 -7.82 -5.93 5.71
N ASP A 164 -8.92 -6.39 6.29
CA ASP A 164 -9.03 -6.63 7.72
C ASP A 164 -8.38 -7.97 8.08
N ASN A 165 -8.35 -8.88 7.10
CA ASN A 165 -7.95 -10.27 7.26
C ASN A 165 -6.62 -10.59 6.56
N VAL A 166 -5.89 -9.60 6.03
CA VAL A 166 -4.56 -9.83 5.43
C VAL A 166 -3.59 -10.36 6.48
N ASP A 167 -3.00 -11.53 6.23
CA ASP A 167 -1.93 -12.03 7.08
C ASP A 167 -0.61 -11.24 6.83
N HIS A 168 -0.18 -10.51 7.86
CA HIS A 168 1.04 -9.71 7.80
C HIS A 168 2.31 -10.54 7.54
N LYS A 169 2.37 -11.81 7.99
CA LYS A 169 3.51 -12.70 7.73
C LYS A 169 3.57 -13.02 6.24
N TRP A 170 2.45 -13.44 5.65
CA TRP A 170 2.38 -13.74 4.21
C TRP A 170 2.70 -12.53 3.34
N MET A 171 2.13 -11.35 3.66
CA MET A 171 2.46 -10.12 2.95
C MET A 171 3.97 -9.82 2.95
N MET A 172 4.62 -10.03 4.10
CA MET A 172 6.06 -9.82 4.23
C MET A 172 6.86 -10.87 3.43
N GLU A 173 6.45 -12.13 3.41
CA GLU A 173 7.10 -13.16 2.58
C GLU A 173 7.02 -12.83 1.08
N CYS A 174 5.88 -12.32 0.62
CA CYS A 174 5.69 -11.97 -0.77
C CYS A 174 6.52 -10.74 -1.15
N LEU A 175 6.66 -9.77 -0.24
CA LEU A 175 7.60 -8.66 -0.43
C LEU A 175 9.07 -9.13 -0.53
N LYS A 176 9.43 -10.24 0.13
CA LYS A 176 10.80 -10.80 0.09
C LYS A 176 11.15 -11.49 -1.24
N LEU A 177 10.18 -11.71 -2.12
CA LEU A 177 10.41 -12.27 -3.44
C LEU A 177 11.28 -11.33 -4.28
N ARG A 178 10.97 -10.02 -4.27
CA ARG A 178 11.73 -9.00 -4.99
C ARG A 178 12.64 -8.13 -4.11
N ILE A 179 12.49 -8.17 -2.78
CA ILE A 179 13.27 -7.33 -1.86
C ILE A 179 14.06 -8.20 -0.89
N ARG A 180 15.34 -7.90 -0.67
CA ARG A 180 16.16 -8.69 0.26
C ARG A 180 15.74 -8.47 1.72
N GLN A 181 15.60 -9.55 2.49
CA GLN A 181 15.07 -9.57 3.87
C GLN A 181 15.81 -8.66 4.86
N THR A 182 17.13 -8.48 4.71
CA THR A 182 17.97 -7.67 5.61
C THR A 182 17.80 -6.16 5.46
N GLN A 183 16.86 -5.71 4.62
CA GLN A 183 16.80 -4.30 4.23
C GLN A 183 15.90 -3.45 5.11
N THR A 184 16.37 -2.22 5.34
CA THR A 184 15.67 -1.18 6.11
C THR A 184 14.28 -0.88 5.55
N SER A 185 14.05 -1.07 4.24
CA SER A 185 12.74 -0.88 3.60
C SER A 185 11.68 -1.86 4.12
N LEU A 186 12.01 -3.15 4.21
CA LEU A 186 11.10 -4.16 4.78
C LEU A 186 10.84 -3.91 6.26
N ARG A 187 11.87 -3.50 7.01
CA ARG A 187 11.70 -3.10 8.42
C ARG A 187 10.77 -1.89 8.54
N LEU A 188 10.87 -0.91 7.65
CA LEU A 188 10.01 0.26 7.63
C LEU A 188 8.55 -0.13 7.32
N ILE A 189 8.32 -1.00 6.33
CA ILE A 189 6.99 -1.53 6.01
C ILE A 189 6.42 -2.29 7.21
N ALA A 190 7.20 -3.19 7.83
CA ALA A 190 6.78 -3.92 9.02
C ALA A 190 6.39 -2.99 10.19
N ARG A 191 7.05 -1.82 10.31
CA ARG A 191 6.69 -0.82 11.32
C ARG A 191 5.39 -0.11 10.99
N PHE A 192 5.11 0.19 9.73
CA PHE A 192 3.81 0.71 9.31
C PHE A 192 2.68 -0.29 9.58
N LEU A 193 2.90 -1.59 9.33
CA LEU A 193 1.92 -2.63 9.59
C LEU A 193 1.62 -2.84 11.08
N LYS A 194 2.61 -2.60 11.93
CA LYS A 194 2.50 -2.69 13.40
C LYS A 194 2.09 -1.37 14.04
N ALA A 195 1.99 -0.28 13.29
CA ALA A 195 1.56 1.00 13.81
C ALA A 195 0.13 0.84 14.34
N GLY A 196 -0.04 1.10 15.64
CA GLY A 196 -1.34 0.92 16.30
C GLY A 196 -2.40 1.87 15.76
N ILE A 197 -3.65 1.63 16.14
CA ILE A 197 -4.78 2.49 15.80
C ILE A 197 -5.15 3.31 17.03
N ARG A 198 -5.29 4.63 16.87
CA ARG A 198 -5.80 5.52 17.92
C ARG A 198 -7.25 5.92 17.62
N ARG A 199 -8.15 5.69 18.58
CA ARG A 199 -9.56 6.11 18.53
C ARG A 199 -9.74 7.34 19.44
N GLY A 200 -10.02 8.52 18.89
CA GLY A 200 -10.28 9.73 19.67
C GLY A 200 -9.10 10.17 20.56
N ARG A 201 -9.41 10.81 21.71
CA ARG A 201 -8.45 11.27 22.74
C ARG A 201 -7.99 10.17 23.73
N SER A 202 -8.47 8.93 23.61
CA SER A 202 -8.16 7.85 24.55
C SER A 202 -7.16 6.81 24.00
N LYS A 203 -6.61 6.00 24.93
CA LYS A 203 -5.36 5.19 24.86
C LYS A 203 -5.11 4.43 23.53
N LEU A 204 -3.83 4.34 23.16
CA LEU A 204 -3.34 3.51 22.05
C LEU A 204 -3.80 2.05 22.18
N ARG A 205 -4.37 1.48 21.12
CA ARG A 205 -4.48 0.01 20.96
C ARG A 205 -3.44 -0.47 19.95
N TYR A 206 -2.58 -1.37 20.40
CA TYR A 206 -1.64 -2.07 19.52
C TYR A 206 -2.38 -3.16 18.74
N THR A 207 -2.07 -3.30 17.46
CA THR A 207 -2.61 -4.35 16.58
C THR A 207 -1.86 -5.67 16.83
N ARG A 208 -2.16 -6.34 17.96
CA ARG A 208 -2.09 -7.81 18.05
C ARG A 208 -3.50 -8.32 17.74
N ARG A 209 -3.64 -9.45 17.05
CA ARG A 209 -4.95 -10.04 16.72
C ARG A 209 -5.73 -10.33 18.01
N ASP A 210 -6.51 -9.38 18.49
CA ASP A 210 -7.42 -9.58 19.61
C ASP A 210 -8.86 -9.54 19.10
N THR A 211 -9.40 -10.75 19.00
CA THR A 211 -10.81 -11.11 19.05
C THR A 211 -11.56 -10.31 20.11
N ALA A 212 -12.23 -9.24 19.67
CA ALA A 212 -13.45 -8.74 20.26
C ALA A 212 -14.41 -8.45 19.11
N ARG A 213 -15.59 -9.08 19.16
CA ARG A 213 -16.68 -8.92 18.20
C ARG A 213 -16.88 -7.44 17.87
N GLY A 214 -16.83 -7.08 16.58
CA GLY A 214 -17.37 -5.80 16.11
C GLY A 214 -16.40 -4.62 15.98
N SER A 215 -15.12 -4.82 15.67
CA SER A 215 -14.25 -3.71 15.24
C SER A 215 -13.56 -3.99 13.92
N SER A 216 -14.32 -3.73 12.86
CA SER A 216 -13.89 -3.61 11.47
C SER A 216 -12.58 -2.82 11.36
N VAL A 217 -11.56 -3.46 10.76
CA VAL A 217 -10.35 -2.78 10.28
C VAL A 217 -10.61 -2.11 8.94
N THR A 218 -11.82 -2.20 8.38
CA THR A 218 -12.33 -1.59 7.16
C THR A 218 -11.39 -0.63 6.42
N ASP A 219 -11.05 -1.02 5.20
CA ASP A 219 -10.80 -0.17 4.03
C ASP A 219 -9.96 1.11 4.26
N THR A 220 -8.65 0.93 4.45
CA THR A 220 -7.65 2.00 4.27
C THR A 220 -7.46 2.43 2.81
N GLY A 221 -8.47 2.26 1.94
CA GLY A 221 -8.43 2.53 0.50
C GLY A 221 -7.94 3.92 0.09
N LYS A 222 -7.88 4.89 1.01
CA LYS A 222 -7.32 6.24 0.78
C LYS A 222 -6.05 6.60 1.57
N CYS A 223 -5.58 5.77 2.50
CA CYS A 223 -4.67 6.27 3.54
C CYS A 223 -3.35 5.54 3.77
N LEU A 224 -3.11 4.34 3.23
CA LEU A 224 -1.73 3.82 3.17
C LEU A 224 -1.32 3.59 1.71
N PRO A 225 -0.59 4.52 1.07
CA PRO A 225 0.03 4.27 -0.24
C PRO A 225 0.95 3.04 -0.21
N ALA A 226 1.68 2.81 0.90
CA ALA A 226 2.52 1.61 1.06
C ALA A 226 1.70 0.30 1.14
N LEU A 227 0.46 0.35 1.66
CA LEU A 227 -0.50 -0.77 1.55
C LEU A 227 -1.25 -0.80 0.23
N ARG A 228 -1.32 0.29 -0.55
CA ARG A 228 -1.78 0.23 -1.94
C ARG A 228 -0.78 -0.56 -2.78
N THR A 229 0.52 -0.43 -2.52
CA THR A 229 1.52 -1.31 -3.13
C THR A 229 1.61 -2.68 -2.44
N GLY A 230 1.27 -2.79 -1.16
CA GLY A 230 1.01 -4.08 -0.50
C GLY A 230 -0.22 -4.82 -1.06
N ARG A 231 -1.25 -4.10 -1.51
CA ARG A 231 -2.47 -4.62 -2.18
C ARG A 231 -2.13 -5.32 -3.48
N VAL A 232 -1.16 -4.73 -4.16
CA VAL A 232 -0.54 -5.12 -5.42
C VAL A 232 0.35 -6.36 -5.17
N VAL A 233 1.20 -6.37 -4.14
CA VAL A 233 1.99 -7.56 -3.76
C VAL A 233 1.15 -8.75 -3.25
N LEU A 234 0.00 -8.49 -2.60
CA LEU A 234 -0.92 -9.54 -2.12
C LEU A 234 -1.77 -10.17 -3.23
N GLN A 235 -2.18 -9.42 -4.25
CA GLN A 235 -2.77 -10.00 -5.46
C GLN A 235 -1.77 -10.97 -6.12
N HIS A 236 -0.50 -10.58 -6.19
CA HIS A 236 0.54 -11.45 -6.72
C HIS A 236 0.79 -12.70 -5.85
N SER A 237 0.51 -12.63 -4.55
CA SER A 237 0.66 -13.77 -3.63
C SER A 237 -0.41 -14.84 -3.85
N ALA A 238 -1.66 -14.42 -4.08
CA ALA A 238 -2.76 -15.31 -4.44
C ALA A 238 -2.50 -15.97 -5.82
N GLU A 239 -1.97 -15.22 -6.77
CA GLU A 239 -1.63 -15.70 -8.11
C GLU A 239 -0.36 -16.60 -8.13
N ALA A 240 0.62 -16.32 -7.26
CA ALA A 240 1.82 -17.16 -7.11
C ALA A 240 1.55 -18.49 -6.40
N LEU A 241 0.55 -18.53 -5.50
CA LEU A 241 0.01 -19.77 -4.93
C LEU A 241 -0.70 -20.61 -5.98
N GLN A 242 -1.44 -20.01 -6.92
CA GLN A 242 -2.05 -20.71 -8.06
C GLN A 242 -1.01 -21.34 -9.01
N ARG A 243 0.19 -20.76 -9.15
CA ARG A 243 1.29 -21.36 -9.94
C ARG A 243 1.97 -22.56 -9.28
N ARG A 244 1.72 -22.84 -7.99
CA ARG A 244 2.37 -23.93 -7.23
C ARG A 244 1.49 -25.12 -6.91
N SER A 245 0.21 -25.13 -7.32
CA SER A 245 -0.69 -26.27 -7.11
C SER A 245 -1.05 -26.93 -8.44
N PRO A 246 -0.44 -28.08 -8.81
CA PRO A 246 -0.88 -28.88 -9.96
C PRO A 246 -2.25 -29.53 -9.74
N HIS A 247 -2.72 -29.57 -8.49
CA HIS A 247 -4.01 -30.14 -8.14
C HIS A 247 -4.83 -29.14 -7.33
N GLY A 248 -6.02 -28.85 -7.81
CA GLY A 248 -6.98 -27.96 -7.16
C GLY A 248 -7.39 -28.49 -5.80
N GLN A 249 -6.83 -27.93 -4.74
CA GLN A 249 -7.45 -27.89 -3.42
C GLN A 249 -7.30 -26.47 -2.90
N ILE A 250 -8.32 -25.66 -3.17
CA ILE A 250 -8.49 -24.36 -2.53
C ILE A 250 -8.91 -24.65 -1.09
N CYS A 251 -8.05 -24.28 -0.14
CA CYS A 251 -8.35 -24.29 1.28
C CYS A 251 -9.64 -23.50 1.57
N ARG A 252 -10.51 -24.12 2.37
CA ARG A 252 -11.69 -23.49 3.00
C ARG A 252 -11.33 -22.29 3.85
#